data_AF-A0A0C9SDU9-F1
#
_entry.id   AF-A0A0C9SDU9-F1
#
_cell.length_a   1.000
_cell.length_b   1.000
_cell.length_c   1.000
_cell.angle_alpha   90.00
_cell.angle_beta   90.00
_cell.angle_gamma   90.00
#
_symmetry.space_group_name_H-M   'P 1'
#
loop_
_entity.id
_entity.type
_entity.pdbx_description
1 polymer ?
#
loop_
_entity_poly.entity_id
_entity_poly.type
_entity_poly.pdbx_seq_one_letter_code
_entity_poly.pdbx_strand_id
1 'polypeptide(L)'
;MLTFFAIVNTSVAFLSVAYYIVLYSISWNPDYLFAVRIHGLAGYCAAVMVAVKQIMPDHVLVPLPFGKIRNRNVPLTVLLAAIILWACQVLRGTYPVMFASGMLSSWVYLRFYQHHSNGSKGDMADHFTFASFFPNVLQPPIALVSNLIFNFFVKIKLCRKPPRK
;
A
#
# COMPACT_ATOMS: atom_id res chain seq x y z
N MET A 1 2.39 -4.42 -17.53
CA MET A 1 3.05 -5.20 -16.46
C MET A 1 4.44 -4.68 -16.13
N LEU A 2 5.36 -4.54 -17.11
CA LEU A 2 6.71 -3.99 -16.85
C LEU A 2 6.70 -2.56 -16.29
N THR A 3 5.84 -1.68 -16.80
CA THR A 3 5.69 -0.30 -16.29
C THR A 3 5.28 -0.28 -14.83
N PHE A 4 4.29 -1.12 -14.47
CA PHE A 4 3.84 -1.27 -13.08
C PHE A 4 4.95 -1.78 -12.17
N PHE A 5 5.66 -2.84 -12.60
CA PHE A 5 6.80 -3.39 -11.87
C PHE A 5 7.89 -2.34 -11.64
N ALA A 6 8.28 -1.61 -12.69
CA ALA A 6 9.33 -0.59 -12.59
C ALA A 6 8.92 0.54 -11.65
N ILE A 7 7.73 1.12 -11.84
CA ILE A 7 7.25 2.25 -11.04
C ILE A 7 7.15 1.86 -9.56
N VAL A 8 6.57 0.70 -9.26
CA VAL A 8 6.42 0.25 -7.87
C VAL A 8 7.78 0.00 -7.24
N ASN A 9 8.67 -0.77 -7.87
CA ASN A 9 9.95 -1.10 -7.25
C ASN A 9 10.85 0.13 -7.05
N THR A 10 10.89 1.05 -8.03
CA THR A 10 11.61 2.31 -7.87
C THR A 10 11.02 3.15 -6.74
N SER A 11 9.69 3.23 -6.64
CA SER A 11 9.01 3.96 -5.56
C SER A 11 9.27 3.33 -4.20
N VAL A 12 9.24 1.99 -4.10
CA VAL A 12 9.52 1.24 -2.86
C VAL A 12 10.95 1.49 -2.41
N ALA A 13 11.92 1.44 -3.32
CA ALA A 13 13.31 1.71 -2.99
C ALA A 13 13.47 3.13 -2.42
N PHE A 14 12.92 4.13 -3.10
CA PHE A 14 12.99 5.53 -2.66
C PHE A 14 12.30 5.75 -1.31
N LEU A 15 11.07 5.27 -1.15
CA LEU A 15 10.30 5.43 0.10
C LEU A 15 10.95 4.68 1.28
N SER A 16 11.50 3.49 1.04
CA SER A 16 12.17 2.72 2.10
C SER A 16 13.47 3.41 2.53
N VAL A 17 14.26 3.94 1.59
CA VAL A 17 15.47 4.72 1.91
C VAL A 17 15.10 5.98 2.69
N ALA A 18 14.09 6.73 2.24
CA ALA A 18 13.62 7.92 2.94
C ALA A 18 13.17 7.60 4.38
N TYR A 19 12.46 6.48 4.57
CA TYR A 19 12.04 6.01 5.90
C TYR A 19 13.23 5.73 6.82
N TYR A 20 14.27 5.03 6.33
CA TYR A 20 15.46 4.73 7.15
C TYR A 20 16.30 5.97 7.45
N ILE A 21 16.35 6.97 6.56
CA ILE A 21 16.99 8.25 6.83
C ILE A 21 16.24 9.02 7.93
N VAL A 22 14.91 9.03 7.90
CA VAL A 22 14.08 9.65 8.95
C VAL A 22 14.28 8.93 10.29
N LEU A 23 14.28 7.58 10.29
CA LEU A 23 14.56 6.79 11.49
C LEU A 23 15.95 7.10 12.06
N TYR A 24 16.97 7.17 11.22
CA TYR A 24 18.32 7.58 11.64
C TYR A 24 18.31 8.98 12.27
N SER A 25 17.63 9.94 11.66
CA SER A 25 17.56 11.32 12.16
C SER A 25 16.93 11.43 13.56
N ILE A 26 16.03 10.51 13.90
CA ILE A 26 15.34 10.48 15.21
C ILE A 26 16.15 9.68 16.23
N SER A 27 16.66 8.51 15.84
CA SER A 27 17.32 7.56 16.74
C SER A 27 18.81 7.80 16.91
N TRP A 28 19.44 8.53 15.99
CA TRP A 28 20.89 8.72 15.88
C TRP A 28 21.71 7.43 15.79
N ASN A 29 21.08 6.30 15.49
CA ASN A 29 21.77 5.02 15.37
C ASN A 29 22.28 4.80 13.94
N PRO A 30 23.60 4.78 13.70
CA PRO A 30 24.19 4.62 12.36
C PRO A 30 23.87 3.26 11.71
N ASP A 31 23.48 2.25 12.47
CA ASP A 31 23.10 0.94 11.94
C ASP A 31 21.96 1.05 10.92
N TYR A 32 21.02 1.99 11.10
CA TYR A 32 19.91 2.19 10.17
C TYR A 32 20.37 2.66 8.78
N LEU A 33 21.53 3.33 8.70
CA LEU A 33 22.07 3.85 7.44
C LEU A 33 23.02 2.84 6.78
N PHE A 34 23.85 2.15 7.57
CA PHE A 34 24.95 1.34 7.04
C PHE A 34 24.73 -0.17 7.14
N ALA A 35 23.99 -0.67 8.14
CA ALA A 35 23.78 -2.11 8.33
C ALA A 35 22.53 -2.63 7.62
N VAL A 36 21.54 -1.75 7.39
CA VAL A 36 20.28 -2.09 6.74
C VAL A 36 20.48 -2.30 5.24
N ARG A 37 20.12 -3.49 4.75
CA ARG A 37 20.12 -3.84 3.32
C ARG A 37 18.71 -3.94 2.79
N ILE A 38 18.37 -3.09 1.83
CA ILE A 38 17.06 -3.06 1.16
C ILE A 38 17.20 -3.83 -0.16
N HIS A 39 16.56 -4.99 -0.23
CA HIS A 39 16.61 -5.86 -1.40
C HIS A 39 15.40 -6.81 -1.42
N GLY A 40 15.14 -7.41 -2.58
CA GLY A 40 14.10 -8.41 -2.76
C GLY A 40 12.77 -7.83 -3.26
N LEU A 41 11.76 -8.70 -3.34
CA LEU A 41 10.50 -8.43 -4.03
C LEU A 41 9.32 -8.20 -3.08
N ALA A 42 9.56 -8.02 -1.78
CA ALA A 42 8.48 -7.89 -0.78
C ALA A 42 7.50 -6.74 -1.10
N GLY A 43 8.02 -5.58 -1.53
CA GLY A 43 7.17 -4.46 -1.96
C GLY A 43 6.37 -4.77 -3.23
N TYR A 44 6.95 -5.52 -4.17
CA TYR A 44 6.23 -5.95 -5.37
C TYR A 44 5.17 -7.01 -5.06
N CYS A 45 5.42 -7.93 -4.13
CA CYS A 45 4.40 -8.88 -3.65
C CYS A 45 3.19 -8.14 -3.05
N ALA A 46 3.44 -7.09 -2.24
CA ALA A 46 2.38 -6.23 -1.72
C ALA A 46 1.59 -5.57 -2.87
N ALA A 47 2.29 -5.08 -3.89
CA ALA A 47 1.67 -4.45 -5.06
C ALA A 47 0.79 -5.40 -5.87
N VAL A 48 1.23 -6.65 -6.05
CA VAL A 48 0.41 -7.69 -6.69
C VAL A 48 -0.84 -7.98 -5.87
N MET A 49 -0.74 -8.05 -4.53
CA MET A 49 -1.93 -8.22 -3.68
C MET A 49 -2.91 -7.05 -3.81
N VAL A 50 -2.41 -5.82 -3.92
CA VAL A 50 -3.25 -4.64 -4.19
C VAL A 50 -3.92 -4.73 -5.56
N ALA A 51 -3.20 -5.17 -6.60
CA ALA A 51 -3.77 -5.39 -7.93
C ALA A 51 -4.84 -6.51 -7.93
N VAL A 52 -4.62 -7.60 -7.19
CA VAL A 52 -5.62 -8.66 -7.01
C VAL A 52 -6.86 -8.14 -6.30
N LYS A 53 -6.69 -7.29 -5.26
CA LYS A 53 -7.82 -6.59 -4.64
C LYS A 53 -8.60 -5.75 -5.64
N GLN A 54 -7.93 -5.04 -6.55
CA GLN A 54 -8.58 -4.21 -7.57
C GLN A 54 -9.42 -5.05 -8.54
N ILE A 55 -8.90 -6.21 -8.98
CA ILE A 55 -9.57 -7.07 -9.97
C ILE A 55 -10.74 -7.84 -9.33
N MET A 56 -10.55 -8.38 -8.13
CA MET A 56 -11.49 -9.29 -7.49
C MET A 56 -11.60 -9.01 -5.98
N PRO A 57 -12.14 -7.85 -5.58
CA PRO A 57 -12.20 -7.42 -4.17
C PRO A 57 -13.10 -8.32 -3.32
N ASP A 58 -14.05 -9.01 -3.94
CA ASP A 58 -15.10 -9.79 -3.27
C ASP A 58 -14.87 -11.29 -3.21
N HIS A 59 -13.78 -11.76 -3.80
CA HIS A 59 -13.40 -13.15 -3.76
C HIS A 59 -13.02 -13.57 -2.33
N VAL A 60 -13.65 -14.64 -1.85
CA VAL A 60 -13.41 -15.23 -0.53
C VAL A 60 -12.26 -16.21 -0.64
N LEU A 61 -11.16 -15.94 0.06
CA LEU A 61 -9.99 -16.81 0.06
C LEU A 61 -10.12 -17.95 1.06
N VAL A 62 -10.52 -17.61 2.29
CA VAL A 62 -10.58 -18.57 3.40
C VAL A 62 -11.88 -18.36 4.15
N PRO A 63 -12.79 -19.35 4.12
CA PRO A 63 -13.92 -19.39 5.04
C PRO A 63 -13.41 -19.87 6.41
N LEU A 64 -13.31 -18.96 7.38
CA LEU A 64 -13.04 -19.33 8.78
C LEU A 64 -14.36 -19.43 9.56
N PRO A 65 -14.40 -20.25 10.63
CA PRO A 65 -15.58 -20.37 11.49
C PRO A 65 -16.01 -19.05 12.13
N PHE A 66 -15.08 -18.09 12.28
CA PHE A 66 -15.33 -16.77 12.88
C PHE A 66 -15.42 -15.62 11.85
N GLY A 67 -15.40 -15.92 10.54
CA GLY A 67 -15.51 -14.88 9.50
C GLY A 67 -14.92 -15.29 8.15
N LYS A 68 -15.26 -14.54 7.10
CA LYS A 68 -14.74 -14.78 5.74
C LYS A 68 -13.60 -13.80 5.45
N ILE A 69 -12.38 -14.31 5.24
CA ILE A 69 -11.28 -13.48 4.72
C ILE A 69 -11.48 -13.33 3.22
N ARG A 70 -11.56 -12.07 2.80
CA ARG A 70 -11.82 -11.65 1.43
C ARG A 70 -10.63 -10.85 0.92
N ASN A 71 -10.39 -10.88 -0.39
CA ASN A 71 -9.25 -10.21 -1.03
C ASN A 71 -9.06 -8.74 -0.63
N ARG A 72 -10.14 -8.02 -0.35
CA ARG A 72 -10.08 -6.63 0.16
C ARG A 72 -9.21 -6.45 1.40
N ASN A 73 -9.16 -7.44 2.29
CA ASN A 73 -8.46 -7.36 3.57
C ASN A 73 -7.02 -7.91 3.49
N VAL A 74 -6.70 -8.67 2.43
CA VAL A 74 -5.45 -9.43 2.31
C VAL A 74 -4.21 -8.55 2.44
N PRO A 75 -4.08 -7.43 1.69
CA PRO A 75 -2.89 -6.60 1.79
C PRO A 75 -2.65 -6.14 3.22
N LEU A 76 -3.70 -5.67 3.91
CA LEU A 76 -3.57 -5.20 5.29
C LEU A 76 -3.26 -6.34 6.26
N THR A 77 -3.91 -7.49 6.13
CA THR A 77 -3.64 -8.64 7.02
C THR A 77 -2.21 -9.15 6.90
N VAL A 78 -1.64 -9.16 5.69
CA VAL A 78 -0.25 -9.57 5.47
C VAL A 78 0.71 -8.53 6.03
N LEU A 79 0.41 -7.24 5.88
CA LEU A 79 1.20 -6.17 6.50
C LEU A 79 1.21 -6.30 8.03
N LEU A 80 0.05 -6.51 8.65
CA LEU A 80 -0.06 -6.70 10.10
C LEU A 80 0.71 -7.95 10.55
N ALA A 81 0.58 -9.06 9.83
CA ALA A 81 1.36 -10.26 10.10
C ALA A 81 2.87 -10.01 10.00
N ALA A 82 3.33 -9.27 8.98
CA ALA A 82 4.74 -8.91 8.84
C ALA A 82 5.24 -8.05 10.01
N ILE A 83 4.43 -7.11 10.49
CA ILE A 83 4.76 -6.28 11.67
C ILE A 83 4.83 -7.15 12.93
N ILE A 84 3.90 -8.08 13.13
CA ILE A 84 3.91 -9.00 14.28
C ILE A 84 5.15 -9.90 14.23
N LEU A 85 5.47 -10.47 13.07
CA LEU A 85 6.65 -11.31 12.89
C LEU A 85 7.95 -10.53 13.13
N TRP A 86 7.98 -9.24 12.75
CA TRP A 86 9.09 -8.35 13.09
C TRP A 86 9.17 -8.09 14.60
N ALA A 87 8.05 -7.81 15.27
CA ALA A 87 8.02 -7.61 16.71
C ALA A 87 8.49 -8.85 17.49
N CYS A 88 8.17 -10.05 16.99
CA CYS A 88 8.67 -11.33 17.50
C CYS A 88 10.13 -11.65 17.10
N GLN A 89 10.85 -10.72 16.46
CA GLN A 89 12.23 -10.89 15.97
C GLN A 89 12.43 -12.02 14.95
N VAL A 90 11.34 -12.51 14.34
CA VAL A 90 11.39 -13.54 13.28
C VAL A 90 11.74 -12.91 11.94
N LEU A 91 11.28 -11.68 11.70
CA LEU A 91 11.46 -10.95 10.44
C LEU A 91 12.29 -9.69 10.66
N ARG A 92 13.13 -9.33 9.67
CA ARG A 92 13.84 -8.05 9.69
C ARG A 92 12.87 -6.89 9.46
N GLY A 93 13.11 -5.74 10.11
CA GLY A 93 12.28 -4.54 9.96
C GLY A 93 12.21 -3.98 8.53
N THR A 94 13.12 -4.40 7.64
CA THR A 94 13.08 -4.06 6.21
C THR A 94 11.83 -4.57 5.51
N TYR A 95 11.36 -5.77 5.84
CA TYR A 95 10.24 -6.38 5.12
C TYR A 95 8.90 -5.66 5.35
N PRO A 96 8.47 -5.35 6.60
CA PRO A 96 7.26 -4.55 6.81
C PRO A 96 7.31 -3.18 6.13
N VAL A 97 8.46 -2.50 6.16
CA VAL A 97 8.67 -1.18 5.55
C VAL A 97 8.54 -1.26 4.02
N MET A 98 9.21 -2.23 3.40
CA MET A 98 9.11 -2.46 1.96
C MET A 98 7.68 -2.84 1.55
N PHE A 99 7.01 -3.67 2.35
CA PHE A 99 5.64 -4.11 2.09
C PHE A 99 4.65 -2.95 2.19
N ALA A 100 4.75 -2.12 3.23
CA ALA A 100 3.92 -0.93 3.40
C ALA A 100 4.15 0.07 2.25
N SER A 101 5.41 0.33 1.89
CA SER A 101 5.77 1.19 0.77
C SER A 101 5.22 0.64 -0.55
N GLY A 102 5.28 -0.67 -0.75
CA GLY A 102 4.74 -1.37 -1.92
C GLY A 102 3.23 -1.26 -2.02
N MET A 103 2.53 -1.49 -0.90
CA MET A 103 1.08 -1.32 -0.81
C MET A 103 0.66 0.13 -1.13
N LEU A 104 1.34 1.12 -0.57
CA LEU A 104 1.04 2.53 -0.81
C LEU A 104 1.31 2.95 -2.26
N SER A 105 2.53 2.69 -2.76
CA SER A 105 2.93 3.06 -4.13
C SER A 105 2.04 2.41 -5.19
N SER A 106 1.74 1.12 -5.05
CA SER A 106 0.84 0.43 -5.97
C SER A 106 -0.58 0.94 -5.89
N TRP A 107 -1.11 1.21 -4.69
CA TRP A 107 -2.43 1.82 -4.56
C TRP A 107 -2.49 3.18 -5.24
N VAL A 108 -1.52 4.07 -5.02
CA VAL A 108 -1.47 5.38 -5.70
C VAL A 108 -1.41 5.22 -7.22
N TYR A 109 -0.55 4.33 -7.71
CA TYR A 109 -0.42 4.07 -9.14
C TYR A 109 -1.73 3.54 -9.75
N LEU A 110 -2.33 2.52 -9.15
CA LEU A 110 -3.56 1.89 -9.66
C LEU A 110 -4.77 2.81 -9.53
N ARG A 111 -4.85 3.60 -8.44
CA ARG A 111 -5.95 4.54 -8.21
C ARG A 111 -5.93 5.72 -9.18
N PHE A 112 -4.75 6.27 -9.51
CA PHE A 112 -4.65 7.56 -10.20
C PHE A 112 -3.95 7.53 -11.57
N TYR A 113 -2.98 6.64 -11.77
CA TYR A 113 -2.04 6.72 -12.89
C TYR A 113 -2.15 5.56 -13.89
N GLN A 114 -2.77 4.44 -13.51
CA GLN A 114 -2.95 3.30 -14.40
C GLN A 114 -3.69 3.70 -15.68
N HIS A 115 -3.08 3.49 -16.83
CA HIS A 115 -3.73 3.77 -18.10
C HIS A 115 -4.55 2.55 -18.55
N HIS A 116 -5.81 2.80 -18.92
CA HIS A 116 -6.71 1.80 -19.47
C HIS A 116 -6.86 2.00 -20.99
N SER A 117 -7.13 0.91 -21.71
CA SER A 117 -7.31 0.92 -23.18
C SER A 117 -8.47 1.78 -23.66
N ASN A 118 -9.46 2.02 -22.80
CA ASN A 118 -10.61 2.90 -23.03
C ASN A 118 -10.28 4.40 -22.87
N GLY A 119 -9.01 4.76 -22.64
CA GLY A 119 -8.57 6.14 -22.42
C GLY A 119 -8.77 6.65 -20.99
N SER A 120 -9.38 5.87 -20.09
CA SER A 120 -9.51 6.23 -18.68
C SER A 120 -8.18 6.10 -17.93
N LYS A 121 -8.06 6.83 -16.82
CA LYS A 121 -6.88 6.82 -15.95
C LYS A 121 -7.28 6.47 -14.53
N GLY A 122 -6.62 5.46 -13.97
CA GLY A 122 -6.83 4.96 -12.63
C GLY A 122 -8.17 4.24 -12.44
N ASP A 123 -8.40 3.79 -11.22
CA ASP A 123 -9.66 3.22 -10.77
C ASP A 123 -10.25 4.09 -9.65
N MET A 124 -11.37 4.76 -9.93
CA MET A 124 -12.05 5.67 -9.00
C MET A 124 -13.18 5.00 -8.21
N ALA A 125 -13.35 3.68 -8.29
CA ALA A 125 -14.45 2.99 -7.63
C ALA A 125 -14.37 3.03 -6.09
N ASP A 126 -15.51 3.11 -5.40
CA ASP A 126 -15.54 3.26 -3.92
C ASP A 126 -14.92 2.06 -3.18
N HIS A 127 -14.97 0.88 -3.79
CA HIS A 127 -14.35 -0.33 -3.24
C HIS A 127 -12.81 -0.30 -3.27
N PHE A 128 -12.20 0.63 -4.01
CA PHE A 128 -10.74 0.78 -4.15
C PHE A 128 -10.19 2.05 -3.46
N THR A 129 -10.89 2.53 -2.44
CA THR A 129 -10.39 3.60 -1.56
C THR A 129 -9.30 3.10 -0.61
N PHE A 130 -8.49 4.01 -0.06
CA PHE A 130 -7.49 3.63 0.94
C PHE A 130 -8.15 3.08 2.23
N ALA A 131 -9.31 3.64 2.60
CA ALA A 131 -10.07 3.14 3.73
C ALA A 131 -10.52 1.68 3.52
N SER A 132 -10.85 1.26 2.30
CA SER A 132 -11.37 -0.09 2.03
C SER A 132 -10.34 -1.22 2.21
N PHE A 133 -9.06 -0.92 2.45
CA PHE A 133 -8.08 -1.93 2.91
C PHE A 133 -8.30 -2.34 4.37
N PHE A 134 -8.99 -1.51 5.14
CA PHE A 134 -9.24 -1.71 6.55
C PHE A 134 -10.59 -2.40 6.80
N PRO A 135 -10.73 -3.12 7.93
CA PRO A 135 -12.00 -3.72 8.32
C PRO A 135 -13.07 -2.63 8.52
N ASN A 136 -14.33 -2.99 8.33
CA ASN A 136 -15.47 -2.07 8.28
C ASN A 136 -15.53 -1.10 9.48
N VAL A 137 -15.13 -1.54 10.68
CA VAL A 137 -15.11 -0.70 11.89
C VAL A 137 -14.09 0.44 11.81
N LEU A 138 -12.95 0.21 11.16
CA LEU A 138 -11.87 1.19 11.02
C LEU A 138 -11.99 2.03 9.75
N GLN A 139 -12.90 1.69 8.84
CA GLN A 139 -13.09 2.44 7.59
C GLN A 139 -13.48 3.90 7.80
N PRO A 140 -14.47 4.27 8.64
CA PRO A 140 -14.90 5.65 8.80
C PRO A 140 -13.80 6.63 9.24
N PRO A 141 -13.00 6.36 10.30
CA PRO A 141 -11.95 7.30 10.70
C PRO A 141 -10.85 7.43 9.64
N ILE A 142 -10.51 6.32 8.98
CA ILE A 142 -9.47 6.31 7.94
C ILE A 142 -9.96 6.99 6.66
N ALA A 143 -11.25 6.86 6.34
CA ALA A 143 -11.87 7.57 5.23
C ALA A 143 -11.76 9.08 5.42
N LEU A 144 -11.98 9.59 6.65
CA LEU A 144 -11.84 11.01 6.93
C LEU A 144 -10.41 11.50 6.69
N VAL A 145 -9.40 10.81 7.22
CA VAL A 145 -7.99 11.18 7.03
C VAL A 145 -7.57 11.06 5.56
N SER A 146 -7.91 9.95 4.91
CA SER A 146 -7.56 9.72 3.50
C SER A 146 -8.24 10.72 2.55
N ASN A 147 -9.48 11.13 2.84
CA ASN A 147 -10.19 12.16 2.07
C ASN A 147 -9.56 13.54 2.25
N LEU A 148 -9.06 13.89 3.44
CA LEU A 148 -8.31 15.14 3.66
C LEU A 148 -7.02 15.16 2.83
N ILE A 149 -6.26 14.07 2.88
CA ILE A 149 -5.03 13.90 2.11
C ILE A 149 -5.33 13.95 0.61
N PHE A 150 -6.40 13.27 0.16
CA PHE A 150 -6.83 13.30 -1.24
C PHE A 150 -7.23 14.71 -1.69
N ASN A 151 -8.01 15.44 -0.90
CA ASN A 151 -8.39 16.81 -1.19
C ASN A 151 -7.17 17.75 -1.28
N PHE A 152 -6.16 17.52 -0.44
CA PHE A 152 -4.89 18.21 -0.53
C PHE A 152 -4.16 17.88 -1.85
N PHE A 153 -4.06 16.60 -2.22
CA PHE A 153 -3.45 16.15 -3.48
C PHE A 153 -4.18 16.66 -4.74
N VAL A 154 -5.51 16.79 -4.69
CA VAL A 154 -6.30 17.43 -5.75
C VAL A 154 -5.97 18.91 -5.85
N LYS A 155 -5.81 19.61 -4.72
CA LYS A 155 -5.51 21.05 -4.69
C LYS A 155 -4.16 21.37 -5.32
N ILE A 156 -3.16 20.49 -5.15
CA ILE A 156 -1.84 20.61 -5.78
C ILE A 156 -1.77 20.01 -7.21
N LYS A 157 -2.93 19.71 -7.84
CA LYS A 157 -3.07 19.15 -9.20
C LYS A 157 -2.37 17.81 -9.44
N LEU A 158 -1.94 17.11 -8.39
CA LEU A 158 -1.38 15.75 -8.49
C LEU A 158 -2.46 14.69 -8.71
N CYS A 159 -3.71 14.97 -8.32
CA CYS A 159 -4.85 14.08 -8.54
C CYS A 159 -6.01 14.84 -9.20
N ARG A 160 -6.70 14.20 -10.15
CA ARG A 160 -7.94 14.75 -10.71
C ARG A 160 -9.11 14.33 -9.83
N LYS A 161 -10.03 15.28 -9.57
CA LYS A 161 -11.30 14.97 -8.90
C LYS A 161 -12.08 13.96 -9.76
N PRO A 162 -12.60 12.88 -9.17
CA PRO A 162 -13.54 12.02 -9.90
C PRO A 162 -14.74 12.87 -10.33
N PRO A 163 -15.32 12.64 -11.52
CA PRO A 163 -16.56 13.27 -11.91
C PRO A 163 -17.63 12.91 -10.85
N ARG A 164 -18.29 13.93 -10.29
CA ARG A 164 -19.43 13.73 -9.38
C ARG A 164 -20.50 12.94 -10.15
N LYS A 165 -20.88 11.76 -9.65
CA LYS A 165 -22.15 11.13 -10.00
C LYS A 165 -23.25 11.78 -9.19
#